data_AF-A0A7C7QB29-F1
#
_entry.id   AF-A0A7C7QB29-F1
#
_cell.length_a   1.000
_cell.length_b   1.000
_cell.length_c   1.000
_cell.angle_alpha   90.00
_cell.angle_beta   90.00
_cell.angle_gamma   90.00
#
_symmetry.space_group_name_H-M   'P 1'
#
loop_
_entity.id
_entity.type
_entity.pdbx_description
1 polymer ?
#
loop_
_entity_poly.entity_id
_entity_poly.type
_entity_poly.pdbx_seq_one_letter_code
_entity_poly.pdbx_strand_id
1 'polypeptide(L)'
;MIVLGGIAVTWEGLLAGAVQIYRLCLLVTVAALLTFTTSPSQLTQGLEAMLGPLEWVGLPVRELTLVLTIALRFVPTLFEEVDKITRAQQARGADLRSGGPWRRTQSWVSVFVPIFVSAFRRAEELATAMEARGFRGPHHRTRLRQLRLTHQDLAASLVVLVVSLAVVGLDRLA
;
A
#
# COMPACT_ATOMS: atom_id res chain seq x y z
N MET A 1 27.61 8.69 34.87
CA MET A 1 26.90 9.94 34.51
C MET A 1 27.91 10.89 33.92
N ILE A 2 27.90 11.10 32.60
CA ILE A 2 28.75 12.09 31.94
C ILE A 2 27.86 13.30 31.67
N VAL A 3 28.21 14.45 32.25
CA VAL A 3 27.46 15.69 32.08
C VAL A 3 28.22 16.54 31.08
N LEU A 4 27.62 16.76 29.91
CA LEU A 4 28.13 17.64 28.87
C LEU A 4 27.11 18.78 28.69
N GLY A 5 27.50 20.00 29.07
CA GLY A 5 26.75 21.23 28.74
C GLY A 5 25.27 21.25 29.18
N GLY A 6 24.94 20.70 30.35
CA GLY A 6 23.56 20.67 30.88
C GLY A 6 22.73 19.45 30.47
N ILE A 7 23.26 18.58 29.60
CA ILE A 7 22.65 17.29 29.27
C ILE A 7 23.39 16.20 30.06
N ALA A 8 22.67 15.51 30.94
CA ALA A 8 23.19 14.36 31.67
C ALA A 8 22.92 13.08 30.88
N VAL A 9 23.98 12.44 30.38
CA VAL A 9 23.86 11.11 29.79
C VAL A 9 23.88 10.09 30.94
N THR A 10 22.72 9.52 31.21
CA THR A 10 22.53 8.44 32.17
C THR A 10 22.66 7.07 31.47
N TRP A 11 23.10 6.06 32.21
CA TRP A 11 23.27 4.71 31.65
C TRP A 11 21.91 4.11 31.26
N GLU A 12 20.89 4.41 32.06
CA GLU A 12 19.49 4.09 31.85
C GLU A 12 18.97 4.74 30.55
N GLY A 13 19.34 6.00 30.30
CA GLY A 13 18.98 6.71 29.08
C GLY A 13 19.64 6.12 27.83
N LEU A 14 20.90 5.68 27.95
CA LEU A 14 21.60 5.01 26.85
C LEU A 14 20.96 3.65 26.52
N LEU A 15 20.62 2.85 27.53
CA LEU A 15 19.92 1.57 27.35
C LEU A 15 18.53 1.77 26.73
N ALA A 16 17.73 2.73 27.23
CA ALA A 16 16.43 3.05 26.67
C ALA A 16 16.53 3.51 25.20
N GLY A 17 17.53 4.33 24.89
CA GLY A 17 17.84 4.76 23.52
C GLY A 17 18.20 3.58 22.61
N ALA A 18 19.06 2.68 23.07
CA ALA A 18 19.45 1.48 22.31
C ALA A 18 18.25 0.57 22.01
N VAL A 19 17.36 0.35 22.99
CA VAL A 19 16.12 -0.42 22.81
C VAL A 19 15.21 0.24 21.76
N GLN A 20 15.08 1.57 21.79
CA GLN A 20 14.26 2.29 20.83
C GLN A 20 14.83 2.24 19.40
N ILE A 21 16.15 2.34 19.25
CA ILE A 21 16.82 2.19 17.95
C ILE A 21 16.58 0.77 17.41
N TYR A 22 16.79 -0.25 18.24
CA TYR A 22 16.54 -1.65 17.87
C TYR A 22 15.09 -1.87 17.43
N ARG A 23 14.12 -1.32 18.16
CA ARG A 23 12.69 -1.37 17.80
C ARG A 23 12.42 -0.75 16.43
N LEU A 24 12.99 0.42 16.14
CA LEU A 24 12.83 1.07 14.84
C LEU A 24 13.45 0.26 13.70
N CYS A 25 14.66 -0.28 13.91
CA CYS A 25 15.30 -1.17 12.95
C CYS A 25 14.42 -2.39 12.64
N LEU A 26 13.90 -3.07 13.67
CA LEU A 26 13.00 -4.21 13.47
C LEU A 26 11.75 -3.84 12.68
N LEU A 27 11.08 -2.74 13.02
CA LEU A 27 9.86 -2.29 12.34
C LEU A 27 10.14 -2.05 10.84
N VAL A 28 11.23 -1.32 10.53
CA VAL A 28 11.62 -1.03 9.15
C VAL A 28 11.99 -2.31 8.39
N THR A 29 12.74 -3.23 9.01
CA THR A 29 13.11 -4.50 8.36
C THR A 29 11.90 -5.36 8.04
N VAL A 30 10.95 -5.50 8.98
CA VAL A 30 9.72 -6.28 8.75
C VAL A 30 8.87 -5.64 7.64
N ALA A 31 8.70 -4.32 7.66
CA ALA A 31 7.97 -3.60 6.62
C ALA A 31 8.63 -3.75 5.24
N ALA A 32 9.97 -3.67 5.17
CA ALA A 32 10.72 -3.88 3.95
C ALA A 32 10.58 -5.31 3.42
N LEU A 33 10.70 -6.32 4.29
CA LEU A 33 10.51 -7.73 3.92
C LEU A 33 9.13 -7.96 3.30
N LEU A 34 8.06 -7.45 3.93
CA LEU A 34 6.71 -7.57 3.38
C LEU A 34 6.60 -6.91 1.99
N THR A 35 7.17 -5.71 1.85
CA THR A 35 7.12 -4.93 0.60
C THR A 35 7.91 -5.60 -0.54
N PHE A 36 9.06 -6.19 -0.26
CA PHE A 36 9.91 -6.81 -1.28
C PHE A 36 9.48 -8.24 -1.66
N THR A 37 8.89 -8.98 -0.73
CA THR A 37 8.52 -10.39 -0.96
C THR A 37 7.11 -10.57 -1.50
N THR A 38 6.23 -9.59 -1.33
CA THR A 38 4.80 -9.71 -1.65
C THR A 38 4.39 -8.70 -2.72
N SER A 39 3.78 -9.18 -3.82
CA SER A 39 3.28 -8.28 -4.86
C SER A 39 2.02 -7.52 -4.37
N PRO A 40 1.78 -6.28 -4.85
CA PRO A 40 0.58 -5.52 -4.49
C PRO A 40 -0.72 -6.28 -4.80
N SER A 41 -0.75 -7.06 -5.90
CA SER A 41 -1.89 -7.90 -6.27
C SER A 41 -2.16 -9.06 -5.31
N GLN A 42 -1.12 -9.57 -4.64
CA GLN A 42 -1.27 -10.60 -3.61
C GLN A 42 -1.72 -9.98 -2.29
N LEU A 43 -1.26 -8.76 -1.97
CA LEU A 43 -1.74 -8.01 -0.80
C LEU A 43 -3.25 -7.76 -0.88
N THR A 44 -3.80 -7.39 -2.04
CA THR A 44 -5.26 -7.20 -2.17
C THR A 44 -6.04 -8.50 -1.99
N GLN A 45 -5.53 -9.62 -2.50
CA GLN A 45 -6.12 -10.95 -2.32
C GLN A 45 -6.08 -11.38 -0.84
N GLY A 46 -4.97 -11.10 -0.14
CA GLY A 46 -4.85 -11.31 1.29
C GLY A 46 -5.82 -10.45 2.10
N LEU A 47 -5.92 -9.16 1.77
CA LEU A 47 -6.88 -8.24 2.38
C LEU A 47 -8.33 -8.69 2.18
N GLU A 48 -8.68 -9.17 0.98
CA GLU A 48 -10.01 -9.74 0.73
C GLU A 48 -10.31 -10.93 1.65
N ALA A 49 -9.34 -11.84 1.83
CA ALA A 49 -9.50 -12.99 2.70
C ALA A 49 -9.63 -12.58 4.19
N MET A 50 -8.85 -11.58 4.62
CA MET A 50 -8.90 -11.06 6.00
C MET A 50 -10.17 -10.26 6.29
N LEU A 51 -10.68 -9.51 5.30
CA LEU A 51 -11.90 -8.71 5.42
C LEU A 51 -13.17 -9.53 5.16
N GLY A 52 -13.07 -10.73 4.56
CA GLY A 52 -14.22 -11.59 4.27
C GLY A 52 -15.22 -11.79 5.42
N PRO A 53 -14.80 -11.97 6.69
CA PRO A 53 -15.73 -12.07 7.82
C PRO A 53 -16.58 -10.80 8.06
N LEU A 54 -16.10 -9.62 7.65
CA LEU A 54 -16.85 -8.36 7.76
C LEU A 54 -17.99 -8.27 6.73
N GLU A 55 -18.04 -9.16 5.73
CA GLU A 55 -19.20 -9.26 4.83
C GLU A 55 -20.48 -9.59 5.62
N TRP A 56 -20.36 -10.32 6.73
CA TRP A 56 -21.51 -10.64 7.60
C TRP A 56 -22.08 -9.40 8.32
N VAL A 57 -21.29 -8.35 8.45
CA VAL A 57 -21.69 -7.05 9.04
C VAL A 57 -22.26 -6.10 7.95
N GLY A 58 -22.37 -6.57 6.70
CA GLY A 58 -22.90 -5.81 5.57
C GLY A 58 -21.86 -4.98 4.82
N LEU A 59 -20.57 -5.21 5.04
CA LEU A 59 -19.50 -4.50 4.33
C LEU A 59 -19.28 -5.08 2.92
N PRO A 60 -19.25 -4.28 1.84
CA PRO A 60 -19.09 -4.77 0.46
C PRO A 60 -17.61 -5.08 0.13
N VAL A 61 -17.05 -6.10 0.78
CA VAL A 61 -15.62 -6.45 0.67
C VAL A 61 -15.22 -6.79 -0.76
N ARG A 62 -16.08 -7.50 -1.51
CA ARG A 62 -15.78 -7.96 -2.89
C ARG A 62 -15.73 -6.81 -3.89
N GLU A 63 -16.58 -5.80 -3.71
CA GLU A 63 -16.58 -4.58 -4.50
C GLU A 63 -15.31 -3.77 -4.21
N LEU A 64 -14.97 -3.60 -2.93
CA LEU A 64 -13.78 -2.85 -2.51
C LEU A 64 -12.50 -3.50 -3.04
N THR A 65 -12.40 -4.83 -2.98
CA THR A 65 -11.21 -5.55 -3.45
C THR A 65 -11.09 -5.56 -4.97
N LEU A 66 -12.22 -5.59 -5.69
CA LEU A 66 -12.26 -5.39 -7.13
C LEU A 66 -11.73 -3.99 -7.51
N VAL A 67 -12.28 -2.94 -6.92
CA VAL A 67 -11.87 -1.55 -7.18
C VAL A 67 -10.40 -1.36 -6.83
N LEU A 68 -9.94 -1.88 -5.69
CA LEU A 68 -8.55 -1.81 -5.27
C LEU A 68 -7.61 -2.53 -6.24
N THR A 69 -8.00 -3.73 -6.72
CA THR A 69 -7.21 -4.49 -7.69
C THR A 69 -7.12 -3.76 -9.03
N ILE A 70 -8.22 -3.17 -9.51
CA ILE A 70 -8.24 -2.33 -10.71
C ILE A 70 -7.34 -1.11 -10.52
N ALA A 71 -7.45 -0.42 -9.39
CA ALA A 71 -6.66 0.76 -9.07
C ALA A 71 -5.15 0.44 -9.08
N LEU A 72 -4.71 -0.61 -8.38
CA LEU A 72 -3.31 -1.02 -8.37
C LEU A 72 -2.77 -1.37 -9.75
N ARG A 73 -3.60 -1.94 -10.63
CA ARG A 73 -3.20 -2.22 -12.01
C ARG A 73 -3.08 -0.95 -12.84
N PHE A 74 -3.92 0.05 -12.59
CA PHE A 74 -3.89 1.31 -13.34
C PHE A 74 -2.85 2.31 -12.85
N VAL A 75 -2.42 2.24 -11.58
CA VAL A 75 -1.40 3.12 -11.01
C VAL A 75 -0.15 3.20 -11.91
N PRO A 76 0.51 2.09 -12.31
CA PRO A 76 1.68 2.16 -13.19
C PRO A 76 1.38 2.85 -14.52
N THR A 77 0.27 2.50 -15.17
CA THR A 77 -0.11 3.07 -16.46
C THR A 77 -0.46 4.56 -16.38
N LEU A 78 -1.04 5.01 -15.26
CA LEU A 78 -1.33 6.41 -15.03
C LEU A 78 -0.04 7.21 -14.81
N PHE A 79 0.96 6.66 -14.11
CA PHE A 79 2.26 7.29 -13.96
C PHE A 79 3.00 7.46 -15.29
N GLU A 80 2.96 6.44 -16.16
CA GLU A 80 3.52 6.54 -17.52
C GLU A 80 2.81 7.62 -18.35
N GLU A 81 1.48 7.73 -18.22
CA GLU A 81 0.69 8.73 -18.90
C GLU A 81 0.96 10.15 -18.37
N VAL A 82 1.10 10.31 -17.05
CA VAL A 82 1.54 11.56 -16.42
C VAL A 82 2.88 12.00 -17.00
N ASP A 83 3.87 11.12 -17.06
CA ASP A 83 5.20 11.44 -17.61
C ASP A 83 5.11 11.83 -19.09
N LYS A 84 4.35 11.07 -19.89
CA LYS A 84 4.12 11.36 -21.31
C LYS A 84 3.48 12.74 -21.53
N ILE A 85 2.43 13.06 -20.78
CA ILE A 85 1.72 14.34 -20.86
C ILE A 85 2.64 15.47 -20.38
N THR A 86 3.37 15.26 -19.29
CA THR A 86 4.34 16.24 -18.76
C THR A 86 5.37 16.62 -19.80
N ARG A 87 5.99 15.64 -20.46
CA ARG A 87 6.97 15.87 -21.53
C ARG A 87 6.34 16.56 -22.74
N ALA A 88 5.12 16.19 -23.12
CA ALA A 88 4.41 16.83 -24.23
C ALA A 88 4.09 18.31 -23.93
N GLN A 89 3.68 18.64 -22.71
CA GLN A 89 3.42 20.03 -22.31
C GLN A 89 4.71 20.84 -22.25
N GLN A 90 5.81 20.28 -21.74
CA GLN A 90 7.12 20.93 -21.76
C GLN A 90 7.59 21.22 -23.19
N ALA A 91 7.39 20.30 -24.13
CA ALA A 91 7.71 20.51 -25.55
C ALA A 91 6.85 21.63 -26.19
N ARG A 92 5.64 21.88 -25.66
CA ARG A 92 4.76 22.98 -26.07
C ARG A 92 5.05 24.30 -25.34
N GLY A 93 6.13 24.37 -24.56
CA GLY A 93 6.56 25.57 -23.85
C GLY A 93 5.88 25.79 -22.49
N ALA A 94 5.16 24.80 -21.96
CA ALA A 94 4.60 24.90 -20.62
C ALA A 94 5.72 24.77 -19.58
N ASP A 95 5.91 25.82 -18.77
CA ASP A 95 6.84 25.77 -17.65
C ASP A 95 6.13 25.23 -16.39
N LEU A 96 6.45 23.98 -16.04
CA LEU A 96 5.89 23.26 -14.90
C LEU A 96 6.75 23.37 -13.63
N ARG A 97 7.96 23.95 -13.73
CA ARG A 97 8.96 23.93 -12.64
C ARG A 97 9.33 25.33 -12.15
N SER A 98 9.20 26.37 -12.95
CA SER A 98 9.54 27.74 -12.55
C SER A 98 8.32 28.56 -12.10
N GLY A 99 8.61 29.70 -11.46
CA GLY A 99 7.60 30.64 -10.95
C GLY A 99 7.23 30.43 -9.48
N GLY A 100 6.44 31.37 -8.95
CA GLY A 100 5.89 31.27 -7.60
C GLY A 100 4.91 30.10 -7.43
N PRO A 101 4.58 29.71 -6.19
CA PRO A 101 3.73 28.55 -5.90
C PRO A 101 2.37 28.61 -6.63
N TRP A 102 1.77 29.80 -6.74
CA TRP A 102 0.51 30.00 -7.46
C TRP A 102 0.61 29.70 -8.96
N ARG A 103 1.63 30.26 -9.63
CA ARG A 103 1.86 30.07 -11.07
C ARG A 103 2.19 28.62 -11.38
N ARG A 104 2.95 27.95 -10.50
CA ARG A 104 3.27 26.54 -10.63
C ARG A 104 2.02 25.67 -10.59
N THR A 105 1.14 25.87 -9.61
CA THR A 105 -0.13 25.13 -9.51
C THR A 105 -1.00 25.32 -10.75
N GLN A 106 -1.10 26.55 -11.28
CA GLN A 106 -1.84 26.82 -12.50
C GLN A 106 -1.26 26.09 -13.72
N SER A 107 0.08 26.02 -13.84
CA SER A 107 0.73 25.27 -14.93
C SER A 107 0.40 23.77 -14.88
N TRP A 108 0.28 23.17 -13.69
CA TRP A 108 -0.06 21.75 -13.53
C TRP A 108 -1.47 21.39 -14.00
N VAL A 109 -2.40 22.36 -14.09
CA VAL A 109 -3.75 22.14 -14.65
C VAL A 109 -3.68 21.58 -16.08
N SER A 110 -2.69 22.00 -16.86
CA SER A 110 -2.46 21.51 -18.24
C SER A 110 -2.12 20.02 -18.33
N VAL A 111 -1.67 19.41 -17.22
CA VAL A 111 -1.37 17.98 -17.09
C VAL A 111 -2.54 17.25 -16.42
N PHE A 112 -3.13 17.84 -15.38
CA PHE A 112 -4.26 17.23 -14.66
C PHE A 112 -5.48 17.02 -15.54
N VAL A 113 -5.92 18.02 -16.30
CA VAL A 113 -7.15 17.92 -17.10
C VAL A 113 -7.08 16.76 -18.11
N PRO A 114 -6.00 16.62 -18.92
CA PRO A 114 -5.86 15.47 -19.82
C PRO A 114 -5.81 14.11 -19.10
N ILE A 115 -5.14 14.01 -17.95
CA ILE A 115 -5.10 12.77 -17.16
C ILE A 115 -6.50 12.37 -16.70
N PHE A 116 -7.29 13.31 -16.18
CA PHE A 116 -8.65 13.05 -15.75
C PHE A 116 -9.52 12.55 -16.90
N VAL A 117 -9.49 13.24 -18.05
CA VAL A 117 -10.24 12.82 -19.24
C VAL A 117 -9.84 11.42 -19.69
N SER A 118 -8.53 11.12 -19.73
CA SER A 118 -8.03 9.80 -20.11
C SER A 118 -8.43 8.71 -19.11
N ALA A 119 -8.38 9.02 -17.81
CA ALA A 119 -8.80 8.09 -16.75
C ALA A 119 -10.29 7.76 -16.84
N PHE A 120 -11.16 8.76 -17.08
CA PHE A 120 -12.60 8.53 -17.29
C PHE A 120 -12.86 7.68 -18.54
N ARG A 121 -12.22 8.00 -19.66
CA ARG A 121 -12.35 7.20 -20.88
C ARG A 121 -11.91 5.75 -20.65
N ARG A 122 -10.80 5.54 -19.96
CA ARG A 122 -10.31 4.20 -19.60
C ARG A 122 -11.26 3.44 -18.68
N ALA A 123 -11.93 4.15 -17.76
CA ALA A 123 -12.94 3.56 -16.90
C ALA A 123 -14.16 3.09 -17.72
N GLU A 124 -14.62 3.89 -18.68
CA GLU A 124 -15.73 3.56 -19.58
C GLU A 124 -15.39 2.40 -20.53
N GLU A 125 -14.19 2.42 -21.12
CA GLU A 125 -13.65 1.32 -21.93
C GLU A 125 -13.54 0.01 -21.11
N LEU A 126 -13.05 0.11 -19.87
CA LEU A 126 -12.96 -1.05 -18.98
C LEU A 126 -14.34 -1.59 -18.61
N ALA A 127 -15.29 -0.72 -18.26
CA ALA A 127 -16.66 -1.11 -17.91
C ALA A 127 -17.34 -1.82 -19.09
N THR A 128 -17.28 -1.23 -20.29
CA THR A 128 -17.82 -1.80 -21.52
C THR A 128 -17.18 -3.16 -21.83
N ALA A 129 -15.85 -3.27 -21.71
CA ALA A 129 -15.14 -4.53 -21.93
C ALA A 129 -15.49 -5.59 -20.87
N MET A 130 -15.76 -5.18 -19.62
CA MET A 130 -16.20 -6.07 -18.55
C MET A 130 -17.60 -6.61 -18.85
N GLU A 131 -18.54 -5.75 -19.22
CA GLU A 131 -19.91 -6.14 -19.61
C GLU A 131 -19.92 -7.08 -20.82
N ALA A 132 -19.12 -6.77 -21.86
CA ALA A 132 -18.98 -7.62 -23.05
C ALA A 132 -18.43 -9.02 -22.71
N ARG A 133 -17.62 -9.15 -21.66
CA ARG A 133 -17.11 -10.43 -21.12
C ARG A 133 -18.08 -11.11 -20.15
N GLY A 134 -19.30 -10.59 -20.00
CA GLY A 134 -20.32 -11.14 -19.12
C GLY A 134 -20.14 -10.80 -17.63
N PHE A 135 -19.43 -9.71 -17.30
CA PHE A 135 -19.32 -9.26 -15.91
C PHE A 135 -20.70 -8.81 -15.39
N ARG A 136 -21.33 -9.57 -14.48
CA ARG A 136 -22.65 -9.27 -13.89
C ARG A 136 -22.60 -8.84 -12.41
N GLY A 137 -21.48 -8.28 -11.97
CA GLY A 137 -21.26 -7.94 -10.55
C GLY A 137 -20.35 -8.94 -9.83
N PRO A 138 -19.87 -8.62 -8.61
CA PRO A 138 -18.84 -9.37 -7.91
C PRO A 138 -19.35 -10.64 -7.19
N HIS A 139 -20.65 -10.71 -6.88
CA HIS A 139 -21.30 -11.88 -6.28
C HIS A 139 -21.34 -13.06 -7.27
N HIS A 140 -21.31 -14.30 -6.75
CA HIS A 140 -21.41 -15.55 -7.53
C HIS A 140 -20.29 -15.83 -8.56
N ARG A 141 -19.05 -15.44 -8.26
CA ARG A 141 -17.88 -15.71 -9.12
C ARG A 141 -16.97 -16.81 -8.61
N THR A 142 -16.41 -17.59 -9.54
CA THR A 142 -15.29 -18.49 -9.31
C THR A 142 -13.96 -17.72 -9.26
N ARG A 143 -13.08 -18.07 -8.33
CA ARG A 143 -11.74 -17.45 -8.19
C ARG A 143 -10.71 -18.23 -8.98
N LEU A 144 -10.02 -17.56 -9.92
CA LEU A 144 -8.92 -18.16 -10.69
C LEU A 144 -7.69 -18.40 -9.80
N ARG A 145 -7.38 -17.45 -8.91
CA ARG A 145 -6.30 -17.60 -7.92
C ARG A 145 -6.92 -17.68 -6.53
N GLN A 146 -6.71 -18.82 -5.89
CA GLN A 146 -7.15 -19.09 -4.53
C GLN A 146 -5.93 -19.06 -3.62
N LEU A 147 -6.01 -18.36 -2.48
CA LEU A 147 -4.99 -18.51 -1.44
C LEU A 147 -5.12 -19.92 -0.88
N ARG A 148 -4.06 -20.72 -1.03
CA ARG A 148 -3.96 -22.05 -0.42
C ARG A 148 -2.95 -21.97 0.70
N LEU A 149 -3.39 -22.34 1.90
CA LEU A 149 -2.50 -22.46 3.04
C LEU A 149 -1.55 -23.62 2.80
N THR A 150 -0.27 -23.31 2.76
CA THR A 150 0.81 -24.29 2.58
C THR A 150 1.34 -24.70 3.95
N HIS A 151 2.02 -25.85 4.05
CA HIS A 151 2.69 -26.26 5.29
C HIS A 151 3.70 -25.21 5.80
N GLN A 152 4.31 -24.44 4.88
CA GLN A 152 5.19 -23.33 5.23
C GLN A 152 4.42 -22.19 5.93
N ASP A 153 3.19 -21.89 5.51
CA ASP A 153 2.35 -20.87 6.16
C ASP A 153 1.93 -21.31 7.56
N LEU A 154 1.65 -22.60 7.73
CA LEU A 154 1.31 -23.17 9.02
C LEU A 154 2.51 -23.19 9.98
N ALA A 155 3.69 -23.58 9.49
CA ALA A 155 4.92 -23.51 10.29
C ALA A 155 5.26 -22.06 10.67
N ALA A 156 5.18 -21.12 9.73
CA ALA A 156 5.45 -19.71 9.98
C ALA A 156 4.46 -19.11 10.99
N SER A 157 3.16 -19.38 10.86
CA SER A 157 2.14 -18.90 11.80
C SER A 157 2.32 -19.50 13.19
N LEU A 158 2.70 -20.77 13.31
CA LEU A 158 3.01 -21.39 14.60
C LEU A 158 4.23 -20.76 15.27
N VAL A 159 5.31 -20.50 14.51
CA VAL A 159 6.50 -19.82 15.03
C VAL A 159 6.14 -18.42 15.54
N VAL A 160 5.38 -17.65 14.77
CA VAL A 160 4.93 -16.31 15.18
C VAL A 160 4.07 -16.37 16.44
N LEU A 161 3.16 -17.35 16.54
CA LEU A 161 2.31 -17.54 17.73
C LEU A 161 3.14 -17.87 18.97
N VAL A 162 4.09 -18.81 18.87
CA VAL A 162 4.96 -19.21 19.99
C VAL A 162 5.82 -18.05 20.46
N VAL A 163 6.44 -17.31 19.53
CA VAL A 163 7.25 -16.13 19.88
C VAL A 163 6.38 -15.06 20.55
N SER A 164 5.17 -14.81 20.05
CA SER A 164 4.26 -13.81 20.63
C SER A 164 3.81 -14.20 22.04
N LEU A 165 3.47 -15.48 22.25
CA LEU A 165 3.09 -16.00 23.58
C LEU A 165 4.26 -15.96 24.56
N ALA A 166 5.48 -16.27 24.10
CA ALA A 166 6.69 -16.17 24.92
C ALA A 166 6.94 -14.71 25.36
N VAL A 167 6.79 -13.74 24.46
CA VAL A 167 6.93 -12.31 24.78
C VAL A 167 5.87 -11.87 25.81
N VAL A 168 4.60 -12.21 25.60
CA VAL A 168 3.52 -11.87 26.56
C VAL A 168 3.72 -12.57 27.90
N GLY A 169 4.21 -13.81 27.89
CA GLY A 169 4.50 -14.57 29.11
C GLY A 169 5.65 -13.96 29.92
N LEU A 170 6.73 -13.53 29.25
CA LEU A 170 7.86 -12.85 29.88
C LEU A 170 7.46 -11.48 30.44
N ASP A 171 6.64 -10.73 29.71
CA ASP A 171 6.12 -9.41 30.15
C ASP A 171 5.19 -9.53 31.37
N ARG A 172 4.51 -10.66 31.55
CA ARG A 172 3.69 -10.94 32.75
C ARG A 172 4.48 -11.49 33.94
N LEU A 173 5.69 -11.99 33.72
CA LEU A 173 6.57 -12.55 34.76
C LEU A 173 7.61 -11.54 35.28
N ALA A 174 7.86 -10.46 34.53
CA ALA A 174 8.71 -9.33 34.90
C ALA A 174 7.92 -8.25 35.67
#